data_AF-A0A3N4HZU8-F1
#
_entry.id   AF-A0A3N4HZU8-F1
#
_cell.length_a   1.000
_cell.length_b   1.000
_cell.length_c   1.000
_cell.angle_alpha   90.00
_cell.angle_beta   90.00
_cell.angle_gamma   90.00
#
_symmetry.space_group_name_H-M   'P 1'
#
loop_
_entity.id
_entity.type
_entity.pdbx_description
1 polymer ?
#
loop_
_entity_poly.entity_id
_entity_poly.type
_entity_poly.pdbx_seq_one_letter_code
_entity_poly.pdbx_strand_id
1 'polypeptide(L)'
;MPPSSSLLLRNTIRSLQALAFGHLFFTRFYSTGGCSGPSMLPTISTSGDFILISRLHTRGRGIRQGDLISYLRPDQPDVLVCKRVVGLEGDFVLVEPRGPAILEELEELGLIGEGAVGGTMEGVEEARGRCEMVQVPAGHCWVAGDNLDNSRDSRHYGPVPLGLVRGKVVGRIWPRPGWFENGLRRVEEENEFGLD
;
A
#
# COMPACT_ATOMS: atom_id res chain seq x y z
N MET A 1 -51.48 -15.75 30.13
CA MET A 1 -50.55 -14.73 29.60
C MET A 1 -49.19 -14.94 30.24
N PRO A 2 -48.09 -15.03 29.48
CA PRO A 2 -46.76 -15.11 30.09
C PRO A 2 -46.43 -13.79 30.84
N PRO A 3 -45.74 -13.85 31.99
CA PRO A 3 -45.42 -12.66 32.79
C PRO A 3 -44.43 -11.75 32.05
N SER A 4 -44.65 -10.43 32.09
CA SER A 4 -43.89 -9.41 31.35
C SER A 4 -42.38 -9.42 31.65
N SER A 5 -41.98 -9.86 32.84
CA SER A 5 -40.58 -10.04 33.26
C SER A 5 -39.81 -11.07 32.43
N SER A 6 -40.49 -12.11 31.91
CA SER A 6 -39.87 -13.15 31.08
C SER A 6 -39.52 -12.66 29.67
N LEU A 7 -40.26 -11.69 29.15
CA LEU A 7 -40.00 -11.08 27.84
C LEU A 7 -38.84 -10.08 27.91
N LEU A 8 -38.78 -9.28 28.98
CA LEU A 8 -37.67 -8.36 29.21
C LEU A 8 -36.33 -9.10 29.34
N LEU A 9 -36.29 -10.17 30.13
CA LEU A 9 -35.09 -11.00 30.29
C LEU A 9 -34.64 -11.65 28.98
N ARG A 10 -35.57 -12.16 28.16
CA ARG A 10 -35.24 -12.73 26.85
C ARG A 10 -34.68 -11.69 25.89
N ASN A 11 -35.24 -10.48 25.90
CA ASN A 11 -34.78 -9.38 25.06
C ASN A 11 -33.40 -8.88 25.51
N THR A 12 -33.13 -8.76 26.81
CA THR A 12 -31.81 -8.37 27.30
C THR A 12 -30.74 -9.41 26.97
N ILE A 13 -31.02 -10.71 27.12
CA ILE A 13 -30.10 -11.78 26.73
C ILE A 13 -29.79 -11.70 25.22
N ARG A 14 -30.81 -11.54 24.37
CA ARG A 14 -30.61 -11.40 22.91
C ARG A 14 -29.79 -10.17 22.55
N SER A 15 -30.04 -9.03 23.19
CA SER A 15 -29.26 -7.81 22.98
C SER A 15 -27.79 -8.00 23.37
N LEU A 16 -27.53 -8.65 24.51
CA LEU A 16 -26.16 -8.94 24.96
C LEU A 16 -25.45 -9.89 23.98
N GLN A 17 -26.14 -10.93 23.52
CA GLN A 17 -25.63 -11.86 22.50
C GLN A 17 -25.31 -11.13 21.19
N ALA A 18 -26.19 -10.24 20.72
CA ALA A 18 -25.97 -9.45 19.51
C ALA A 18 -24.78 -8.50 19.65
N LEU A 19 -24.62 -7.84 20.80
CA LEU A 19 -23.47 -6.98 21.08
C LEU A 19 -22.16 -7.77 21.14
N ALA A 20 -22.15 -8.92 21.83
CA ALA A 20 -20.98 -9.79 21.88
C ALA A 20 -20.60 -10.31 20.49
N PHE A 21 -21.59 -10.77 19.72
CA PHE A 21 -21.39 -11.19 18.34
C PHE A 21 -20.85 -10.05 17.46
N GLY A 22 -21.45 -8.86 17.54
CA GLY A 22 -21.01 -7.69 16.80
C GLY A 22 -19.57 -7.29 17.14
N HIS A 23 -19.22 -7.29 18.43
CA HIS A 23 -17.86 -7.00 18.89
C HIS A 23 -16.85 -8.05 18.41
N LEU A 24 -17.16 -9.35 18.55
CA LEU A 24 -16.31 -10.44 18.06
C LEU A 24 -16.15 -10.39 16.54
N PHE A 25 -17.22 -10.10 15.81
CA PHE A 25 -17.20 -9.93 14.36
C PHE A 25 -16.26 -8.79 13.98
N PHE A 26 -16.48 -7.59 14.53
CA PHE A 26 -15.64 -6.42 14.21
C PHE A 26 -14.17 -6.64 14.58
N THR A 27 -13.91 -7.14 15.78
CA THR A 27 -12.53 -7.40 16.23
C THR A 27 -11.85 -8.51 15.44
N ARG A 28 -12.59 -9.44 14.83
CA ARG A 28 -12.04 -10.52 14.01
C ARG A 28 -11.72 -10.06 12.58
N PHE A 29 -12.61 -9.27 11.99
CA PHE A 29 -12.53 -8.86 10.57
C PHE A 29 -11.80 -7.55 10.33
N TYR A 30 -11.72 -6.68 11.34
CA TYR A 30 -11.05 -5.40 11.23
C TYR A 30 -9.92 -5.26 12.24
N SER A 31 -8.89 -4.53 11.85
CA SER A 31 -7.81 -4.06 12.71
C SER A 31 -7.69 -2.55 12.56
N THR A 32 -7.25 -1.88 13.61
CA THR A 32 -6.81 -0.49 13.53
C THR A 32 -5.29 -0.43 13.66
N GLY A 33 -4.67 0.60 13.11
CA GLY A 33 -3.23 0.83 13.22
C GLY A 33 -2.91 2.31 13.09
N GLY A 34 -1.93 2.77 13.86
CA GLY A 34 -1.34 4.09 13.67
C GLY A 34 -0.29 4.05 12.57
N CYS A 35 -0.30 5.05 11.69
CA CYS A 35 0.76 5.23 10.69
C CYS A 35 1.73 6.32 11.16
N SER A 36 3.02 6.06 10.97
CA SER A 36 4.07 7.06 11.16
C SER A 36 5.10 6.96 10.04
N GLY A 37 5.49 8.10 9.51
CA GLY A 37 6.49 8.23 8.45
C GLY A 37 5.94 8.88 7.18
N PRO A 38 6.80 9.53 6.38
CA PRO A 38 6.41 10.35 5.23
C PRO A 38 6.05 9.54 3.97
N SER A 39 6.29 8.22 3.99
CA SER A 39 6.34 7.40 2.75
C SER A 39 5.02 7.26 1.99
N MET A 40 3.90 7.58 2.64
CA MET A 40 2.55 7.50 2.06
C MET A 40 1.92 8.89 1.87
N LEU A 41 2.69 9.97 1.98
CA LEU A 41 2.21 11.30 1.64
C LEU A 41 1.86 11.36 0.15
N PRO A 42 0.79 12.08 -0.25
CA PRO A 42 -0.14 12.83 0.61
C PRO A 42 -1.29 11.98 1.17
N THR A 43 -1.43 10.71 0.77
CA THR A 43 -2.55 9.83 1.13
C THR A 43 -2.65 9.53 2.62
N ILE A 44 -1.52 9.39 3.32
CA ILE A 44 -1.44 9.21 4.78
C ILE A 44 -0.39 10.19 5.32
N SER A 45 -0.77 10.95 6.34
CA SER A 45 0.07 11.95 7.01
C SER A 45 1.25 11.30 7.74
N THR A 46 2.33 12.07 7.94
CA THR A 46 3.54 11.63 8.64
C THR A 46 3.30 11.14 10.08
N SER A 47 2.25 11.63 10.74
CA SER A 47 1.88 11.24 12.09
C SER A 47 0.40 11.51 12.35
N GLY A 48 -0.19 10.73 13.27
CA GLY A 48 -1.53 10.99 13.81
C GLY A 48 -2.69 10.38 13.01
N ASP A 49 -2.41 9.74 11.87
CA ASP A 49 -3.43 9.01 11.11
C ASP A 49 -3.65 7.62 11.72
N PHE A 50 -4.90 7.35 12.09
CA PHE A 50 -5.35 6.00 12.44
C PHE A 50 -6.10 5.40 11.26
N ILE A 51 -5.62 4.27 10.78
CA ILE A 51 -6.17 3.58 9.61
C ILE A 51 -7.00 2.37 10.01
N LEU A 52 -8.01 2.06 9.19
CA LEU A 52 -8.83 0.86 9.27
C LEU A 52 -8.30 -0.17 8.28
N ILE A 53 -8.01 -1.37 8.78
CA ILE A 53 -7.45 -2.49 8.02
C ILE A 53 -8.46 -3.62 8.00
N SER A 54 -8.88 -4.04 6.81
CA SER A 54 -9.72 -5.21 6.59
C SER A 54 -8.87 -6.49 6.54
N ARG A 55 -9.08 -7.38 7.52
CA ARG A 55 -8.46 -8.72 7.59
C ARG A 55 -9.13 -9.74 6.66
N LEU A 56 -10.17 -9.37 5.93
CA LEU A 56 -10.72 -10.21 4.86
C LEU A 56 -9.71 -10.44 3.73
N HIS A 57 -8.80 -9.47 3.55
CA HIS A 57 -7.77 -9.45 2.50
C HIS A 57 -6.41 -9.95 2.99
N THR A 58 -6.34 -10.63 4.15
CA THR A 58 -5.11 -11.24 4.63
C THR A 58 -4.59 -12.28 3.64
N ARG A 59 -3.27 -12.38 3.50
CA ARG A 59 -2.57 -13.18 2.48
C ARG A 59 -2.87 -12.75 1.02
N GLY A 60 -3.21 -11.47 0.81
CA GLY A 60 -3.44 -10.92 -0.52
C GLY A 60 -4.75 -11.32 -1.17
N ARG A 61 -5.73 -11.82 -0.41
CA ARG A 61 -7.03 -12.21 -0.99
C ARG A 61 -7.79 -10.99 -1.51
N GLY A 62 -8.16 -11.03 -2.78
CA GLY A 62 -9.02 -10.00 -3.40
C GLY A 62 -8.39 -8.60 -3.47
N ILE A 63 -7.08 -8.47 -3.26
CA ILE A 63 -6.39 -7.20 -3.47
C ILE A 63 -6.30 -6.92 -4.97
N ARG A 64 -6.36 -5.64 -5.33
CA ARG A 64 -6.25 -5.16 -6.71
C ARG A 64 -5.11 -4.15 -6.82
N GLN A 65 -4.66 -3.91 -8.04
CA GLN A 65 -3.76 -2.79 -8.32
C GLN A 65 -4.36 -1.49 -7.77
N GLY A 66 -3.53 -0.72 -7.09
CA GLY A 66 -3.86 0.56 -6.46
C GLY A 66 -4.45 0.47 -5.05
N ASP A 67 -4.72 -0.74 -4.55
CA ASP A 67 -5.09 -0.94 -3.16
C ASP A 67 -3.95 -0.59 -2.20
N LEU A 68 -4.31 -0.05 -1.05
CA LEU A 68 -3.40 0.12 0.08
C LEU A 68 -3.38 -1.16 0.91
N ILE A 69 -2.19 -1.65 1.26
CA ILE A 69 -2.05 -2.87 2.06
C ILE A 69 -1.13 -2.65 3.25
N SER A 70 -1.44 -3.33 4.35
CA SER A 70 -0.56 -3.49 5.50
C SER A 70 0.08 -4.87 5.44
N TYR A 71 1.41 -4.92 5.52
CA TYR A 71 2.18 -6.16 5.41
C TYR A 71 3.47 -6.09 6.24
N LEU A 72 4.06 -7.25 6.51
CA LEU A 72 5.36 -7.35 7.16
C LEU A 72 6.47 -7.12 6.14
N ARG A 73 7.44 -6.29 6.49
CA ARG A 73 8.54 -5.95 5.60
C ARG A 73 9.44 -7.18 5.35
N PRO A 74 9.83 -7.51 4.11
CA PRO A 74 10.66 -8.69 3.83
C PRO A 74 12.05 -8.67 4.49
N ASP A 75 12.71 -7.51 4.54
CA ASP A 75 14.04 -7.32 5.17
C ASP A 75 13.99 -7.16 6.69
N GLN A 76 12.82 -6.81 7.25
CA GLN A 76 12.60 -6.65 8.69
C GLN A 76 11.21 -7.19 9.09
N PRO A 77 11.08 -8.51 9.32
CA PRO A 77 9.79 -9.19 9.40
C PRO A 77 8.94 -8.81 10.63
N ASP A 78 9.49 -8.11 11.62
CA ASP A 78 8.75 -7.61 12.78
C ASP A 78 8.12 -6.22 12.55
N VAL A 79 8.41 -5.58 11.39
CA VAL A 79 7.95 -4.23 11.09
C VAL A 79 6.77 -4.27 10.13
N LEU A 80 5.61 -3.79 10.60
CA LEU A 80 4.44 -3.54 9.75
C LEU A 80 4.60 -2.22 9.00
N VAL A 81 4.36 -2.26 7.71
CA VAL A 81 4.37 -1.07 6.85
C VAL A 81 3.09 -1.00 6.03
N CYS A 82 2.75 0.20 5.58
CA CYS A 82 1.65 0.46 4.66
C CYS A 82 2.23 0.95 3.33
N LYS A 83 1.82 0.32 2.21
CA LYS A 83 2.18 0.71 0.84
C LYS A 83 1.01 0.50 -0.11
N ARG A 84 1.11 1.10 -1.29
CA ARG A 84 0.18 0.88 -2.40
C ARG A 84 0.67 -0.27 -3.28
N VAL A 85 -0.25 -1.12 -3.70
CA VAL A 85 -0.01 -2.17 -4.70
C VAL A 85 0.10 -1.51 -6.07
N VAL A 86 1.23 -1.68 -6.74
CA VAL A 86 1.47 -1.16 -8.10
C VAL A 86 1.35 -2.26 -9.13
N GLY A 87 1.71 -3.50 -8.78
CA GLY A 87 1.58 -4.66 -9.66
C GLY A 87 1.24 -5.92 -8.87
N LEU A 88 0.52 -6.83 -9.50
CA LEU A 88 0.19 -8.17 -9.01
C LEU A 88 0.88 -9.21 -9.87
N GLU A 89 0.70 -10.49 -9.54
CA GLU A 89 1.36 -11.58 -10.25
C GLU A 89 1.15 -11.50 -11.76
N GLY A 90 2.23 -11.71 -12.52
CA GLY A 90 2.23 -11.63 -13.98
C GLY A 90 2.33 -10.22 -14.56
N ASP A 91 2.02 -9.17 -13.78
CA ASP A 91 2.20 -7.78 -14.22
C ASP A 91 3.68 -7.48 -14.45
N PHE A 92 3.95 -6.60 -15.41
CA PHE A 92 5.26 -6.01 -15.61
C PHE A 92 5.30 -4.62 -15.02
N VAL A 93 6.29 -4.37 -14.18
CA VAL A 93 6.51 -3.07 -13.55
C VAL A 93 7.80 -2.48 -14.10
N LEU A 94 7.71 -1.27 -14.65
CA LEU A 94 8.87 -0.48 -15.02
C LEU A 94 9.50 0.05 -13.74
N VAL A 95 10.70 -0.44 -13.44
CA VAL A 95 11.50 0.07 -12.33
C VAL A 95 12.37 1.18 -12.89
N GLU A 96 11.99 2.42 -12.60
CA GLU A 96 12.84 3.56 -12.92
C GLU A 96 14.17 3.41 -12.16
N PRO A 97 15.33 3.50 -12.85
CA PRO A 97 16.62 3.55 -12.20
C PRO A 97 16.61 4.80 -11.33
N ARG A 98 17.05 4.66 -10.09
CA ARG A 98 16.62 5.50 -8.96
C ARG A 98 17.37 6.83 -8.87
N GLY A 99 16.72 7.84 -8.29
CA GLY A 99 17.34 9.05 -7.68
C GLY A 99 18.76 8.90 -7.07
N PRO A 100 18.97 8.91 -5.74
CA PRO A 100 20.33 9.02 -5.18
C PRO A 100 21.27 7.84 -5.49
N ALA A 101 20.76 6.68 -5.91
CA ALA A 101 21.60 5.56 -6.36
C ALA A 101 22.12 5.76 -7.80
N ILE A 102 21.36 6.41 -8.68
CA ILE A 102 21.91 6.98 -9.92
C ILE A 102 22.94 8.04 -9.54
N LEU A 103 22.70 8.89 -8.54
CA LEU A 103 23.70 9.91 -8.16
C LEU A 103 25.01 9.25 -7.71
N GLU A 104 24.98 8.25 -6.84
CA GLU A 104 26.19 7.49 -6.47
C GLU A 104 26.85 6.82 -7.68
N GLU A 105 26.07 6.16 -8.55
CA GLU A 105 26.62 5.52 -9.76
C GLU A 105 27.17 6.55 -10.75
N LEU A 106 26.52 7.71 -10.90
CA LEU A 106 26.97 8.82 -11.74
C LEU A 106 28.19 9.51 -11.16
N GLU A 107 28.33 9.59 -9.83
CA GLU A 107 29.50 10.14 -9.15
C GLU A 107 30.68 9.17 -9.26
N GLU A 108 30.46 7.85 -9.11
CA GLU A 108 31.45 6.80 -9.40
C GLU A 108 31.87 6.79 -10.87
N LEU A 109 30.94 7.06 -11.79
CA LEU A 109 31.21 7.21 -13.22
C LEU A 109 31.80 8.60 -13.58
N GLY A 110 31.94 9.51 -12.61
CA GLY A 110 32.53 10.84 -12.81
C GLY A 110 31.66 11.82 -13.61
N LEU A 111 30.37 11.54 -13.76
CA LEU A 111 29.39 12.33 -14.51
C LEU A 111 28.76 13.46 -13.69
N ILE A 112 28.82 13.38 -12.35
CA ILE A 112 28.39 14.43 -11.41
C ILE A 112 29.44 14.61 -10.29
N GLY A 113 29.62 15.84 -9.77
CA GLY A 113 30.62 16.17 -8.73
C GLY A 113 31.39 17.48 -9.00
N GLU A 114 32.10 18.03 -8.00
CA GLU A 114 32.95 19.21 -8.20
C GLU A 114 34.11 18.88 -9.17
N GLY A 115 34.01 19.37 -10.41
CA GLY A 115 34.94 19.07 -11.50
C GLY A 115 34.33 18.31 -12.68
N ALA A 116 33.05 17.91 -12.60
CA ALA A 116 32.34 17.31 -13.74
C ALA A 116 32.21 18.34 -14.87
N VAL A 117 32.73 17.99 -16.05
CA VAL A 117 32.56 18.78 -17.28
C VAL A 117 31.11 18.63 -17.71
N GLY A 118 30.25 19.53 -17.20
CA GLY A 118 28.85 19.71 -17.56
C GLY A 118 28.14 18.44 -18.01
N GLY A 119 27.52 17.71 -17.07
CA GLY A 119 26.70 16.55 -17.39
C GLY A 119 25.72 16.89 -18.51
N THR A 120 25.93 16.30 -19.69
CA THR A 120 25.06 16.50 -20.84
C THR A 120 23.70 15.89 -20.53
N MET A 121 22.62 16.51 -21.02
CA MET A 121 21.27 15.96 -20.93
C MET A 121 21.19 14.51 -21.47
N GLU A 122 22.05 14.18 -22.44
CA GLU A 122 22.22 12.83 -23.00
C GLU A 122 22.66 11.79 -21.96
N GLY A 123 23.60 12.09 -21.05
CA GLY A 123 24.05 11.13 -20.03
C GLY A 123 22.98 10.83 -18.98
N VAL A 124 22.10 11.80 -18.70
CA VAL A 124 20.93 11.62 -17.82
C VAL A 124 19.84 10.83 -18.53
N GLU A 125 19.61 11.05 -19.83
CA GLU A 125 18.70 10.24 -20.65
C GLU A 125 19.19 8.81 -20.82
N GLU A 126 20.50 8.58 -20.96
CA GLU A 126 21.08 7.25 -21.09
C GLU A 126 21.03 6.46 -19.76
N ALA A 127 21.23 7.13 -18.62
CA ALA A 127 21.00 6.54 -17.30
C ALA A 127 19.50 6.23 -17.06
N ARG A 128 18.59 7.11 -17.50
CA ARG A 128 17.14 6.85 -17.52
C ARG A 128 16.75 5.74 -18.50
N GLY A 129 17.53 5.52 -19.56
CA GLY A 129 17.34 4.45 -20.54
C GLY A 129 17.57 3.04 -20.00
N ARG A 130 18.10 2.89 -18.78
CA ARG A 130 18.31 1.60 -18.10
C ARG A 130 17.13 1.21 -17.19
N CYS A 131 15.91 1.63 -17.53
CA CYS A 131 14.71 1.12 -16.86
C CYS A 131 14.61 -0.38 -17.00
N GLU A 132 14.59 -1.07 -15.86
CA GLU A 132 14.42 -2.52 -15.83
C GLU A 132 12.93 -2.83 -15.76
N MET A 133 12.45 -3.64 -16.69
CA MET A 133 11.11 -4.21 -16.62
C MET A 133 11.15 -5.48 -15.79
N VAL A 134 10.56 -5.44 -14.61
CA VAL A 134 10.47 -6.59 -13.72
C VAL A 134 9.09 -7.21 -13.81
N GLN A 135 9.02 -8.50 -14.13
CA GLN A 135 7.78 -9.26 -14.03
C GLN A 135 7.54 -9.67 -12.57
N VAL A 136 6.36 -9.39 -12.04
CA VAL A 136 5.98 -9.78 -10.68
C VAL A 136 5.76 -11.30 -10.63
N PRO A 137 6.50 -12.04 -9.78
CA PRO A 137 6.36 -13.49 -9.69
C PRO A 137 4.99 -13.93 -9.17
N ALA A 138 4.63 -15.18 -9.46
CA ALA A 138 3.45 -15.84 -8.89
C ALA A 138 3.42 -15.72 -7.36
N GLY A 139 2.25 -15.40 -6.80
CA GLY A 139 2.08 -15.25 -5.35
C GLY A 139 2.79 -14.05 -4.71
N HIS A 140 3.24 -13.07 -5.51
CA HIS A 140 3.85 -11.83 -5.05
C HIS A 140 3.06 -10.60 -5.53
N CYS A 141 3.34 -9.46 -4.92
CA CYS A 141 2.93 -8.15 -5.43
C CYS A 141 4.12 -7.18 -5.42
N TRP A 142 4.07 -6.20 -6.32
CA TRP A 142 4.96 -5.06 -6.30
C TRP A 142 4.28 -3.91 -5.56
N VAL A 143 4.98 -3.30 -4.60
CA VAL A 143 4.42 -2.21 -3.80
C VAL A 143 5.31 -0.97 -3.84
N ALA A 144 4.69 0.20 -3.81
CA ALA A 144 5.36 1.48 -3.72
C ALA A 144 4.68 2.39 -2.70
N GLY A 145 5.45 3.30 -2.11
CA GLY A 145 4.88 4.40 -1.33
C GLY A 145 4.46 5.54 -2.24
N ASP A 146 3.41 6.25 -1.86
CA ASP A 146 2.92 7.41 -2.63
C ASP A 146 3.93 8.57 -2.63
N ASN A 147 4.81 8.64 -1.61
CA ASN A 147 5.96 9.54 -1.57
C ASN A 147 7.21 8.79 -1.99
N LEU A 148 7.42 8.69 -3.31
CA LEU A 148 8.45 7.87 -3.94
C LEU A 148 9.85 8.14 -3.39
N ASP A 149 10.22 9.39 -3.18
CA ASP A 149 11.56 9.80 -2.72
C ASP A 149 11.85 9.39 -1.28
N ASN A 150 10.80 9.28 -0.45
CA ASN A 150 10.91 8.97 0.97
C ASN A 150 10.33 7.60 1.32
N SER A 151 10.30 6.69 0.33
CA SER A 151 9.71 5.37 0.49
C SER A 151 10.72 4.25 0.26
N ARG A 152 10.96 3.47 1.32
CA ARG A 152 11.59 2.15 1.23
C ARG A 152 10.52 1.09 0.93
N ASP A 153 10.51 0.59 -0.30
CA ASP A 153 9.47 -0.28 -0.86
C ASP A 153 10.04 -1.34 -1.83
N SER A 154 9.23 -1.95 -2.72
CA SER A 154 9.67 -3.04 -3.60
C SER A 154 10.84 -2.68 -4.50
N ARG A 155 11.07 -1.40 -4.77
CA ARG A 155 12.28 -0.97 -5.50
C ARG A 155 13.56 -1.36 -4.75
N HIS A 156 13.51 -1.49 -3.42
CA HIS A 156 14.67 -1.71 -2.54
C HIS A 156 14.91 -3.19 -2.22
N TYR A 157 13.85 -3.96 -2.05
CA TYR A 157 13.92 -5.36 -1.61
C TYR A 157 13.19 -6.32 -2.56
N GLY A 158 12.67 -5.83 -3.69
CA GLY A 158 11.97 -6.62 -4.68
C GLY A 158 10.48 -6.87 -4.38
N PRO A 159 9.87 -7.82 -5.11
CA PRO A 159 8.47 -8.21 -4.93
C PRO A 159 8.18 -8.72 -3.51
N VAL A 160 7.00 -8.41 -2.99
CA VAL A 160 6.55 -8.82 -1.66
C VAL A 160 5.69 -10.08 -1.77
N PRO A 161 6.00 -11.16 -1.04
CA PRO A 161 5.13 -12.33 -0.98
C PRO A 161 3.74 -11.96 -0.42
N LEU A 162 2.67 -12.39 -1.11
CA LEU A 162 1.30 -12.13 -0.66
C LEU A 162 1.04 -12.68 0.75
N GLY A 163 1.76 -13.74 1.16
CA GLY A 163 1.69 -14.31 2.51
C GLY A 163 2.06 -13.35 3.65
N LEU A 164 2.84 -12.30 3.38
CA LEU A 164 3.21 -11.27 4.37
C LEU A 164 2.11 -10.22 4.57
N VAL A 165 1.11 -10.18 3.69
CA VAL A 165 0.00 -9.23 3.74
C VAL A 165 -0.93 -9.53 4.91
N ARG A 166 -1.07 -8.57 5.83
CA ARG A 166 -1.94 -8.65 7.01
C ARG A 166 -3.36 -8.16 6.71
N GLY A 167 -3.53 -7.26 5.77
CA GLY A 167 -4.85 -6.86 5.28
C GLY A 167 -4.82 -5.65 4.36
N LYS A 168 -5.99 -5.29 3.84
CA LYS A 168 -6.19 -4.11 3.00
C LYS A 168 -6.51 -2.91 3.87
N VAL A 169 -5.84 -1.79 3.67
CA VAL A 169 -6.17 -0.52 4.32
C VAL A 169 -7.34 0.10 3.56
N VAL A 170 -8.49 0.17 4.20
CA VAL A 170 -9.76 0.56 3.55
C VAL A 170 -10.15 2.00 3.82
N GLY A 171 -9.67 2.60 4.91
CA GLY A 171 -10.01 3.98 5.23
C GLY A 171 -9.20 4.55 6.38
N ARG A 172 -9.37 5.84 6.61
CA ARG A 172 -8.91 6.59 7.75
C ARG A 172 -10.05 6.70 8.77
N ILE A 173 -9.74 6.51 10.04
CA ILE A 173 -10.69 6.64 11.16
C ILE A 173 -10.50 7.99 11.86
N TRP A 174 -9.28 8.50 11.90
CA TRP A 174 -8.93 9.77 12.53
C TRP A 174 -7.68 10.36 11.84
N PRO A 175 -7.53 11.69 11.70
CA PRO A 175 -8.42 12.78 12.15
C PRO A 175 -9.56 13.13 11.19
N ARG A 176 -9.45 12.74 9.91
CA ARG A 176 -10.50 12.93 8.90
C ARG A 176 -11.03 11.56 8.47
N PRO A 177 -12.12 11.07 9.08
CA PRO A 177 -12.68 9.78 8.72
C PRO A 177 -13.10 9.75 7.25
N GLY A 178 -12.74 8.69 6.54
CA GLY A 178 -13.04 8.57 5.11
C GLY A 178 -12.50 7.27 4.53
N TRP A 179 -13.11 6.80 3.45
CA TRP A 179 -12.64 5.63 2.72
C TRP A 179 -11.48 6.04 1.82
N PHE A 180 -10.50 5.15 1.66
CA PHE A 180 -9.47 5.34 0.65
C PHE A 180 -10.01 4.86 -0.69
N GLU A 181 -9.96 5.74 -1.67
CA GLU A 181 -10.31 5.40 -3.06
C GLU A 181 -9.09 4.82 -3.77
N ASN A 182 -9.36 3.96 -4.75
CA ASN A 182 -8.32 3.48 -5.63
C ASN A 182 -7.98 4.56 -6.65
N GLY A 183 -6.78 5.15 -6.50
CA GLY A 183 -6.29 6.18 -7.40
C GLY A 183 -5.68 5.66 -8.71
N LEU A 184 -5.47 4.35 -8.84
CA LEU A 184 -4.95 3.76 -10.08
C LEU A 184 -6.11 3.28 -10.94
N ARG A 185 -6.14 3.73 -12.20
CA ARG A 185 -7.08 3.28 -13.23
C ARG A 185 -6.31 2.60 -14.35
N ARG A 186 -6.92 1.60 -14.96
CA ARG A 186 -6.38 0.94 -16.15
C ARG A 186 -6.59 1.87 -17.34
N VAL A 187 -5.54 2.10 -18.13
CA VAL A 187 -5.55 3.02 -19.28
C VAL A 187 -6.56 2.62 -20.36
N GLU A 188 -6.97 1.35 -20.42
CA GLU A 188 -7.94 0.84 -21.40
C GLU A 188 -9.34 1.48 -21.30
N GLU A 189 -9.67 2.19 -20.21
CA GLU A 189 -10.95 2.87 -20.02
C GLU A 189 -11.01 4.29 -20.64
N GLU A 190 -9.92 4.83 -21.18
CA GLU A 190 -9.89 6.19 -21.76
C GLU A 190 -10.26 6.26 -23.26
N ASN A 191 -10.39 5.13 -23.96
CA ASN A 191 -10.83 5.11 -25.36
C ASN A 191 -12.35 5.27 -25.55
N GLU A 192 -13.12 5.52 -24.48
CA GLU A 192 -14.57 5.78 -24.56
C GLU A 192 -14.91 7.29 -24.54
N PHE A 193 -13.94 8.18 -24.32
CA PHE A 193 -14.08 9.62 -24.54
C PHE A 193 -13.37 10.01 -25.84
N GLY A 194 -14.11 9.86 -26.94
CA GLY A 194 -13.65 10.17 -28.29
C GLY A 194 -12.91 11.49 -28.40
N LEU A 195 -11.65 11.41 -28.79
CA LEU A 195 -10.92 12.48 -29.45
C LEU A 195 -10.55 11.94 -30.83
N ASP A 196 -11.44 12.22 -31.79
CA ASP A 196 -11.10 12.35 -33.21
C ASP A 196 -10.28 13.64 -33.42
#